data_AF-A0ABD3PXX5-F1
#
_entry.id   AF-A0ABD3PXX5-F1
#
_cell.length_a   1.000
_cell.length_b   1.000
_cell.length_c   1.000
_cell.angle_alpha   90.00
_cell.angle_beta   90.00
_cell.angle_gamma   90.00
#
_symmetry.space_group_name_H-M   'P 1'
#
loop_
_entity.id
_entity.type
_entity.pdbx_description
1 polymer ?
#
loop_
_entity_poly.entity_id
_entity_poly.type
_entity_poly.pdbx_seq_one_letter_code
_entity_poly.pdbx_strand_id
1 'polypeptide(L)'
;MRCLSILAIIQAASALRTPPSSHHPSSRRSAPARAMTNDNNKEAAGPPDLARRTSSIAYDGNDAYSRGYYSAVDMWRERIALPRSSSTSGRRATTALASAASSSVGRDDCDCDRDRDEGEDPERPMYTFGVLTDIQYAPIPDGRSYLGNLRYYRHAREAAGHAARHFQEEGVQCVLNLGDIIDGKCADVERWGGAVTEGGGEEGDERRGGGDKKKHGGRVGAGHDAIDDVLEALSQYRGRILHTYGNHELYNLSRRDLADKLSIPFTVEPTNDLVGYYDHLLHEPRRRRRRRRDDDDLWNLRFVIIDSFDICLLDRCANTSPKRRAAHEILKENNPNYPEQENSPEGLVGLSRRFVAFNGGVDAPQLEWLERSMETARMNGERVIICSHQPIHPDSSFPTCLVWNYDEILAVVRKYSDVVIASFSGHAHKGGYVRDEVSGVHFRTFEAMLESPSPIRTYAIVDLFSDSLVVRGSGDCVSDVYDLDHLSINKEIVVGNNL
;
A
#
# COMPACT_ATOMS: atom_id res chain seq x y z
N MET A 1 5.94 -39.12 -15.91
CA MET A 1 4.73 -39.68 -15.24
C MET A 1 3.77 -38.54 -15.00
N ARG A 2 2.50 -38.75 -15.29
CA ARG A 2 1.54 -37.72 -15.73
C ARG A 2 1.01 -36.85 -14.59
N CYS A 3 0.89 -35.55 -14.89
CA CYS A 3 0.07 -34.56 -14.22
C CYS A 3 -1.37 -35.04 -13.99
N LEU A 4 -1.93 -34.75 -12.82
CA LEU A 4 -3.38 -34.71 -12.62
C LEU A 4 -3.75 -33.45 -11.84
N SER A 5 -4.51 -32.62 -12.54
CA SER A 5 -5.06 -31.32 -12.18
C SER A 5 -6.18 -31.45 -11.15
N ILE A 6 -6.17 -30.59 -10.13
CA ILE A 6 -7.24 -30.43 -9.16
C ILE A 6 -8.35 -29.62 -9.83
N LEU A 7 -9.24 -30.31 -10.56
CA LEU A 7 -10.46 -29.74 -11.13
C LEU A 7 -11.63 -30.74 -11.16
N ALA A 8 -11.61 -31.71 -10.25
CA ALA A 8 -12.56 -32.84 -10.24
C ALA A 8 -13.15 -33.16 -8.85
N ILE A 9 -13.44 -32.13 -8.05
CA ILE A 9 -14.27 -32.28 -6.83
C ILE A 9 -15.27 -31.13 -6.78
N ILE A 10 -16.19 -31.06 -7.75
CA ILE A 10 -17.54 -30.46 -7.68
C ILE A 10 -18.26 -30.99 -8.95
N GLN A 11 -18.71 -32.25 -8.95
CA GLN A 11 -19.73 -32.78 -9.89
C GLN A 11 -20.07 -34.26 -9.63
N ALA A 12 -20.42 -34.61 -8.39
CA ALA A 12 -20.98 -35.94 -8.10
C ALA A 12 -21.91 -35.93 -6.88
N ALA A 13 -22.97 -35.13 -6.94
CA ALA A 13 -24.10 -35.23 -6.01
C ALA A 13 -25.38 -34.67 -6.68
N SER A 14 -25.75 -35.22 -7.83
CA SER A 14 -27.10 -35.05 -8.37
C SER A 14 -27.45 -36.25 -9.24
N ALA A 15 -28.70 -36.68 -9.13
CA ALA A 15 -29.35 -37.84 -9.75
C ALA A 15 -29.07 -39.20 -9.09
N LEU A 16 -30.04 -39.69 -8.31
CA LEU A 16 -30.94 -40.76 -8.78
C LEU A 16 -32.00 -41.16 -7.73
N ARG A 17 -33.25 -41.26 -8.21
CA ARG A 17 -34.41 -42.10 -7.78
C ARG A 17 -35.53 -41.47 -6.93
N THR A 18 -36.69 -41.39 -7.58
CA THR A 18 -38.06 -41.51 -7.05
C THR A 18 -38.82 -42.52 -7.94
N PRO A 19 -40.01 -43.07 -7.59
CA PRO A 19 -40.54 -43.57 -6.31
C PRO A 19 -41.11 -45.02 -6.49
N PRO A 20 -41.94 -45.56 -5.56
CA PRO A 20 -43.36 -45.71 -5.93
C PRO A 20 -44.38 -45.46 -4.80
N SER A 21 -45.64 -45.32 -5.22
CA SER A 21 -46.87 -45.00 -4.49
C SER A 21 -47.54 -46.19 -3.77
N SER A 22 -48.28 -45.94 -2.67
CA SER A 22 -49.75 -46.17 -2.59
C SER A 22 -50.38 -45.94 -1.20
N HIS A 23 -51.62 -45.42 -1.25
CA HIS A 23 -52.78 -45.52 -0.34
C HIS A 23 -52.95 -44.63 0.95
N HIS A 24 -54.04 -43.84 0.86
CA HIS A 24 -54.86 -43.05 1.81
C HIS A 24 -55.56 -43.89 2.93
N PRO A 25 -56.32 -43.33 3.94
CA PRO A 25 -57.08 -42.04 3.93
C PRO A 25 -57.22 -41.20 5.24
N SER A 26 -57.68 -39.95 5.00
CA SER A 26 -58.63 -39.10 5.77
C SER A 26 -58.38 -38.69 7.24
N SER A 27 -58.42 -37.38 7.51
CA SER A 27 -59.63 -36.71 8.04
C SER A 27 -59.52 -35.17 7.98
N ARG A 28 -60.70 -34.55 7.92
CA ARG A 28 -61.00 -33.13 7.65
C ARG A 28 -60.80 -32.23 8.88
N ARG A 29 -60.51 -30.93 8.67
CA ARG A 29 -61.34 -29.81 9.17
C ARG A 29 -60.89 -28.43 8.64
N SER A 30 -61.80 -27.84 7.85
CA SER A 30 -62.23 -26.45 7.71
C SER A 30 -61.41 -25.27 8.29
N ALA A 31 -61.23 -24.26 7.43
CA ALA A 31 -60.82 -22.87 7.69
C ALA A 31 -61.85 -22.05 8.53
N PRO A 32 -61.62 -20.75 8.86
CA PRO A 32 -61.71 -19.68 7.85
C PRO A 32 -60.66 -18.56 7.95
N ALA A 33 -60.55 -17.82 6.84
CA ALA A 33 -59.77 -16.61 6.65
C ALA A 33 -60.31 -15.40 7.45
N ARG A 34 -59.42 -14.44 7.78
CA ARG A 34 -59.79 -13.03 7.95
C ARG A 34 -58.63 -12.07 7.67
N ALA A 35 -58.84 -11.31 6.60
CA ALA A 35 -58.58 -9.89 6.35
C ALA A 35 -57.26 -9.22 6.78
N MET A 36 -56.62 -8.68 5.73
CA MET A 36 -55.67 -7.58 5.66
C MET A 36 -55.98 -6.40 6.61
N THR A 37 -54.92 -5.85 7.22
CA THR A 37 -54.76 -4.41 7.39
C THR A 37 -53.30 -4.03 7.14
N ASN A 38 -53.13 -2.95 6.39
CA ASN A 38 -51.89 -2.27 6.06
C ASN A 38 -51.21 -1.73 7.32
N ASP A 39 -49.88 -1.84 7.39
CA ASP A 39 -49.05 -0.85 8.09
C ASP A 39 -47.77 -0.63 7.26
N ASN A 40 -47.87 0.31 6.32
CA ASN A 40 -46.74 1.00 5.71
C ASN A 40 -46.40 2.22 6.57
N ASN A 41 -45.11 2.57 6.60
CA ASN A 41 -44.50 3.78 7.13
C ASN A 41 -44.36 3.91 8.65
N LYS A 42 -43.21 3.46 9.16
CA LYS A 42 -42.35 4.34 9.97
C LYS A 42 -40.91 4.25 9.48
N GLU A 43 -40.53 5.26 8.70
CA GLU A 43 -39.15 5.66 8.46
C GLU A 43 -38.44 5.90 9.81
N ALA A 44 -37.28 5.27 9.99
CA ALA A 44 -36.28 5.71 10.93
C ALA A 44 -34.98 5.96 10.15
N ALA A 45 -35.00 7.02 9.35
CA ALA A 45 -33.80 7.66 8.84
C ALA A 45 -33.24 8.57 9.94
N GLY A 46 -32.35 8.02 10.76
CA GLY A 46 -31.39 8.80 11.54
C GLY A 46 -30.02 8.66 10.88
N PRO A 47 -29.18 9.71 10.84
CA PRO A 47 -27.82 9.57 10.32
C PRO A 47 -27.06 8.55 11.19
N PRO A 48 -26.31 7.60 10.60
CA PRO A 48 -25.45 6.75 11.40
C PRO A 48 -24.38 7.65 12.03
N ASP A 49 -24.32 7.58 13.35
CA ASP A 49 -23.36 8.28 14.21
C ASP A 49 -21.93 8.18 13.66
N LEU A 50 -21.39 9.31 13.17
CA LEU A 50 -20.03 9.41 12.61
C LEU A 50 -18.93 9.03 13.62
N ALA A 51 -19.27 8.91 14.91
CA ALA A 51 -18.34 8.58 15.99
C ALA A 51 -17.62 7.22 15.84
N ARG A 52 -18.09 6.32 14.96
CA ARG A 52 -17.56 4.95 14.84
C ARG A 52 -16.53 4.72 13.74
N ARG A 53 -16.32 5.68 12.82
CA ARG A 53 -15.52 5.45 11.59
C ARG A 53 -14.07 5.93 11.64
N THR A 54 -13.67 6.75 12.60
CA THR A 54 -12.28 7.21 12.70
C THR A 54 -11.46 6.19 13.50
N SER A 55 -10.79 5.25 12.84
CA SER A 55 -9.75 4.50 13.53
C SER A 55 -8.53 5.43 13.71
N SER A 56 -8.46 6.10 14.86
CA SER A 56 -7.16 6.55 15.38
C SER A 56 -6.34 5.36 15.93
N ILE A 57 -6.72 4.16 15.50
CA ILE A 57 -6.32 2.85 15.99
C ILE A 57 -5.46 2.22 14.88
N ALA A 58 -4.38 2.90 14.49
CA ALA A 58 -3.20 2.10 14.13
C ALA A 58 -2.71 1.57 15.48
N TYR A 59 -2.81 0.26 15.70
CA TYR A 59 -2.47 -0.36 16.99
C TYR A 59 -0.95 -0.42 17.12
N ASP A 60 -0.36 0.73 17.38
CA ASP A 60 1.09 0.92 17.38
C ASP A 60 1.71 0.47 18.71
N GLY A 61 1.71 -0.83 18.90
CA GLY A 61 2.84 -1.52 19.50
C GLY A 61 3.13 -1.32 21.00
N ASN A 62 2.27 -0.69 21.80
CA ASN A 62 2.59 -0.34 23.19
C ASN A 62 2.01 -1.30 24.25
N ASP A 63 1.21 -2.29 23.86
CA ASP A 63 0.78 -3.35 24.77
C ASP A 63 1.93 -4.34 25.05
N ALA A 64 1.84 -5.11 26.15
CA ALA A 64 2.91 -6.03 26.55
C ALA A 64 3.19 -7.12 25.50
N TYR A 65 2.17 -7.50 24.73
CA TYR A 65 2.28 -8.49 23.67
C TYR A 65 3.04 -7.90 22.46
N SER A 66 2.72 -6.67 22.08
CA SER A 66 3.41 -5.95 21.02
C SER A 66 4.88 -5.68 21.30
N ARG A 67 5.22 -5.32 22.54
CA ARG A 67 6.63 -5.10 22.92
C ARG A 67 7.47 -6.36 22.76
N GLY A 68 6.91 -7.53 23.07
CA GLY A 68 7.56 -8.83 22.81
C GLY A 68 7.74 -9.11 21.33
N TYR A 69 6.74 -8.79 20.50
CA TYR A 69 6.80 -9.01 19.06
C TYR A 69 7.84 -8.12 18.35
N TYR A 70 7.85 -6.82 18.65
CA TYR A 70 8.89 -5.92 18.12
C TYR A 70 10.28 -6.32 18.58
N SER A 71 10.45 -6.81 19.82
CA SER A 71 11.75 -7.35 20.23
C SER A 71 12.20 -8.53 19.36
N ALA A 72 11.28 -9.39 18.90
CA ALA A 72 11.61 -10.51 18.02
C ALA A 72 11.97 -10.05 16.59
N VAL A 73 11.24 -9.06 16.05
CA VAL A 73 11.53 -8.44 14.74
C VAL A 73 12.86 -7.67 14.80
N ASP A 74 13.10 -6.89 15.86
CA ASP A 74 14.34 -6.16 16.09
C ASP A 74 15.53 -7.11 16.35
N MET A 75 15.33 -8.24 17.03
CA MET A 75 16.34 -9.29 17.18
C MET A 75 16.71 -9.98 15.86
N TRP A 76 15.82 -9.97 14.87
CA TRP A 76 16.16 -10.44 13.52
C TRP A 76 17.01 -9.38 12.80
N ARG A 77 16.68 -8.08 12.94
CA ARG A 77 17.49 -6.95 12.44
C ARG A 77 18.92 -6.92 13.02
N GLU A 78 19.10 -7.23 14.30
CA GLU A 78 20.42 -7.30 14.93
C GLU A 78 21.28 -8.49 14.42
N ARG A 79 20.63 -9.57 13.97
CA ARG A 79 21.30 -10.80 13.54
C ARG A 79 21.97 -10.69 12.16
N ILE A 80 21.54 -9.74 11.33
CA ILE A 80 22.02 -9.54 9.95
C ILE A 80 22.96 -8.32 9.85
N ALA A 81 23.42 -7.77 10.98
CA ALA A 81 24.47 -6.74 10.96
C ALA A 81 25.77 -7.31 10.36
N LEU A 82 25.91 -7.24 9.04
CA LEU A 82 27.15 -7.43 8.31
C LEU A 82 28.16 -6.35 8.76
N PRO A 83 29.47 -6.62 8.68
CA PRO A 83 30.47 -5.77 9.29
C PRO A 83 30.37 -4.34 8.77
N ARG A 84 30.28 -3.38 9.71
CA ARG A 84 30.52 -1.97 9.41
C ARG A 84 31.86 -1.88 8.66
N SER A 85 31.83 -1.42 7.41
CA SER A 85 33.06 -1.16 6.67
C SER A 85 33.88 -0.13 7.46
N SER A 86 34.98 -0.61 8.03
CA SER A 86 35.97 0.24 8.64
C SER A 86 36.70 0.98 7.52
N SER A 87 36.40 2.26 7.34
CA SER A 87 37.36 3.19 6.75
C SER A 87 37.50 4.42 7.64
N THR A 88 38.29 4.25 8.70
CA THR A 88 39.09 5.34 9.25
C THR A 88 40.04 5.85 8.17
N SER A 89 39.81 7.04 7.64
CA SER A 89 40.84 8.07 7.66
C SER A 89 40.20 9.44 7.54
N GLY A 90 40.30 10.22 8.63
CA GLY A 90 39.99 11.63 8.60
C GLY A 90 41.03 12.36 7.75
N ARG A 91 40.55 13.20 6.83
CA ARG A 91 41.26 14.42 6.45
C ARG A 91 40.24 15.51 6.13
N ARG A 92 40.25 16.53 7.00
CA ARG A 92 39.69 17.85 6.74
C ARG A 92 40.11 18.33 5.35
N ALA A 93 39.16 18.81 4.56
CA ALA A 93 39.42 19.86 3.59
C ALA A 93 38.21 20.80 3.54
N THR A 94 38.44 21.97 4.10
CA THR A 94 37.62 23.17 4.09
C THR A 94 37.39 23.71 2.68
N THR A 95 36.20 24.29 2.47
CA THR A 95 35.87 25.42 1.59
C THR A 95 36.95 25.93 0.61
N ALA A 96 36.60 26.03 -0.68
CA ALA A 96 36.81 27.25 -1.48
C ALA A 96 36.03 27.20 -2.81
N LEU A 97 35.23 28.26 -3.03
CA LEU A 97 34.74 28.69 -4.35
C LEU A 97 35.90 29.17 -5.24
N ALA A 98 35.63 29.19 -6.55
CA ALA A 98 35.81 30.31 -7.49
C ALA A 98 36.61 29.99 -8.78
N SER A 99 35.90 30.20 -9.89
CA SER A 99 36.30 30.75 -11.20
C SER A 99 37.80 30.92 -11.54
N ALA A 100 38.18 30.53 -12.75
CA ALA A 100 38.70 31.44 -13.78
C ALA A 100 38.93 30.71 -15.12
N ALA A 101 38.85 31.49 -16.20
CA ALA A 101 38.84 31.08 -17.59
C ALA A 101 40.22 30.99 -18.26
N SER A 102 40.24 30.29 -19.42
CA SER A 102 40.95 30.63 -20.67
C SER A 102 42.47 30.94 -20.64
N SER A 103 43.26 30.08 -21.31
CA SER A 103 44.22 30.50 -22.36
C SER A 103 44.79 29.29 -23.13
N SER A 104 45.32 29.59 -24.32
CA SER A 104 45.52 28.74 -25.48
C SER A 104 46.96 28.29 -25.77
N VAL A 105 47.07 27.24 -26.61
CA VAL A 105 48.17 26.82 -27.54
C VAL A 105 49.37 26.04 -26.98
N GLY A 106 49.62 24.89 -27.60
CA GLY A 106 50.92 24.19 -27.66
C GLY A 106 50.78 22.72 -28.08
N ARG A 107 51.16 22.38 -29.32
CA ARG A 107 51.34 21.01 -29.82
C ARG A 107 52.60 20.40 -29.21
N ASP A 108 52.60 19.09 -28.96
CA ASP A 108 53.63 18.14 -29.42
C ASP A 108 53.28 16.70 -29.01
N ASP A 109 53.46 15.78 -29.96
CA ASP A 109 53.22 14.34 -29.86
C ASP A 109 54.19 13.67 -28.87
N CYS A 110 53.66 12.82 -27.98
CA CYS A 110 54.38 11.62 -27.53
C CYS A 110 53.38 10.57 -27.03
N ASP A 111 53.27 9.53 -27.85
CA ASP A 111 52.71 8.22 -27.57
C ASP A 111 53.35 7.64 -26.29
N CYS A 112 52.56 7.48 -25.23
CA CYS A 112 52.85 6.52 -24.19
C CYS A 112 51.53 6.04 -23.58
N ASP A 113 51.22 4.78 -23.90
CA ASP A 113 50.26 3.94 -23.20
C ASP A 113 50.34 4.19 -21.69
N ARG A 114 49.35 4.90 -21.17
CA ARG A 114 48.96 4.79 -19.77
C ARG A 114 47.66 4.05 -19.79
N ASP A 115 47.75 2.74 -19.59
CA ASP A 115 46.75 1.97 -18.88
C ASP A 115 46.47 2.72 -17.57
N ARG A 116 45.56 3.69 -17.64
CA ARG A 116 44.86 4.15 -16.46
C ARG A 116 44.03 2.96 -16.08
N ASP A 117 44.43 2.34 -14.98
CA ASP A 117 43.57 1.57 -14.11
C ASP A 117 42.28 2.39 -13.93
N GLU A 118 41.30 2.15 -14.81
CA GLU A 118 39.95 2.69 -14.71
C GLU A 118 39.35 1.97 -13.51
N GLY A 119 39.66 2.48 -12.32
CA GLY A 119 39.01 2.04 -11.08
C GLY A 119 37.52 1.95 -11.35
N GLU A 120 36.94 0.78 -11.10
CA GLU A 120 35.56 0.46 -11.40
C GLU A 120 34.66 1.62 -10.97
N ASP A 121 34.06 2.31 -11.95
CA ASP A 121 33.03 3.31 -11.69
C ASP A 121 31.96 2.59 -10.85
N PRO A 122 31.63 3.07 -9.64
CA PRO A 122 30.68 2.38 -8.76
C PRO A 122 29.43 2.02 -9.56
N GLU A 123 29.03 0.75 -9.44
CA GLU A 123 27.91 0.22 -10.19
C GLU A 123 26.71 1.15 -10.03
N ARG A 124 26.15 1.59 -11.15
CA ARG A 124 24.98 2.47 -11.15
C ARG A 124 23.71 1.63 -11.00
N PRO A 125 22.73 2.10 -10.21
CA PRO A 125 21.47 1.39 -10.07
C PRO A 125 20.73 1.32 -11.41
N MET A 126 20.16 0.15 -11.71
CA MET A 126 19.26 -0.09 -12.84
C MET A 126 18.01 0.77 -12.70
N TYR A 127 17.46 0.85 -11.50
CA TYR A 127 16.31 1.67 -11.19
C TYR A 127 16.51 2.47 -9.90
N THR A 128 15.99 3.70 -9.90
CA THR A 128 15.90 4.51 -8.68
C THR A 128 14.49 5.07 -8.57
N PHE A 129 13.80 4.81 -7.45
CA PHE A 129 12.44 5.30 -7.21
C PHE A 129 12.25 5.77 -5.76
N GLY A 130 11.38 6.76 -5.55
CA GLY A 130 11.03 7.24 -4.21
C GLY A 130 9.95 6.39 -3.55
N VAL A 131 9.91 6.36 -2.22
CA VAL A 131 8.86 5.69 -1.44
C VAL A 131 8.45 6.59 -0.28
N LEU A 132 7.14 6.75 -0.09
CA LEU A 132 6.54 7.39 1.08
C LEU A 132 5.22 6.68 1.45
N THR A 133 4.79 6.85 2.69
CA THR A 133 3.59 6.21 3.23
C THR A 133 3.05 6.93 4.44
N ASP A 134 1.76 6.79 4.71
CA ASP A 134 1.12 7.23 5.95
C ASP A 134 1.45 8.70 6.26
N ILE A 135 1.25 9.55 5.25
CA ILE A 135 1.33 11.01 5.40
C ILE A 135 0.29 11.45 6.42
N GLN A 136 -0.93 10.93 6.27
CA GLN A 136 -2.08 11.17 7.14
C GLN A 136 -2.23 12.65 7.50
N TYR A 137 -2.16 13.52 6.48
CA TYR A 137 -2.36 14.95 6.69
C TYR A 137 -3.78 15.23 7.18
N ALA A 138 -3.89 16.15 8.14
CA ALA A 138 -5.14 16.77 8.52
C ALA A 138 -4.88 18.22 8.98
N PRO A 139 -5.79 19.17 8.72
CA PRO A 139 -5.65 20.58 9.10
C PRO A 139 -5.94 20.83 10.60
N ILE A 140 -5.54 19.90 11.47
CA ILE A 140 -5.80 19.90 12.92
C ILE A 140 -4.47 20.02 13.69
N PRO A 141 -4.50 20.41 14.98
CA PRO A 141 -3.31 20.36 15.83
C PRO A 141 -2.77 18.93 16.00
N ASP A 142 -1.49 18.81 16.36
CA ASP A 142 -0.85 17.53 16.68
C ASP A 142 -1.65 16.76 17.74
N GLY A 143 -1.66 15.44 17.61
CA GLY A 143 -2.47 14.57 18.45
C GLY A 143 -1.75 13.31 18.86
N ARG A 144 -2.53 12.32 19.26
CA ARG A 144 -2.05 10.99 19.62
C ARG A 144 -2.88 9.89 18.99
N SER A 145 -2.26 8.73 18.76
CA SER A 145 -2.96 7.46 18.50
C SER A 145 -3.71 6.97 19.73
N TYR A 146 -4.54 5.93 19.57
CA TYR A 146 -5.25 5.29 20.69
C TYR A 146 -4.31 4.82 21.81
N LEU A 147 -3.10 4.35 21.47
CA LEU A 147 -2.09 3.90 22.42
C LEU A 147 -1.13 5.00 22.90
N GLY A 148 -1.34 6.24 22.46
CA GLY A 148 -0.63 7.41 22.95
C GLY A 148 0.58 7.87 22.12
N ASN A 149 0.87 7.25 20.97
CA ASN A 149 1.96 7.69 20.10
C ASN A 149 1.64 9.06 19.49
N LEU A 150 2.63 9.91 19.35
CA LEU A 150 2.45 11.27 18.82
C LEU A 150 2.20 11.24 17.32
N ARG A 151 1.29 12.11 16.86
CA ARG A 151 0.90 12.24 15.45
C ARG A 151 0.96 13.70 15.03
N TYR A 152 1.76 14.01 14.00
CA TYR A 152 2.13 15.36 13.58
C TYR A 152 1.46 15.75 12.25
N TYR A 153 0.15 15.94 12.28
CA TYR A 153 -0.71 16.03 11.10
C TYR A 153 -0.26 17.07 10.07
N ARG A 154 0.02 18.31 10.51
CA ARG A 154 0.39 19.41 9.59
C ARG A 154 1.83 19.27 9.08
N HIS A 155 2.73 18.87 9.97
CA HIS A 155 4.14 18.67 9.63
C HIS A 155 4.33 17.55 8.60
N ALA A 156 3.49 16.52 8.61
CA ALA A 156 3.56 15.43 7.64
C ALA A 156 3.38 15.93 6.18
N ARG A 157 2.51 16.92 5.94
CA ARG A 157 2.39 17.58 4.61
C ARG A 157 3.67 18.33 4.23
N GLU A 158 4.30 19.03 5.17
CA GLU A 158 5.58 19.72 4.92
C GLU A 158 6.70 18.71 4.59
N ALA A 159 6.74 17.60 5.32
CA ALA A 159 7.66 16.51 5.07
C ALA A 159 7.42 15.88 3.69
N ALA A 160 6.17 15.69 3.27
CA ALA A 160 5.81 15.18 1.94
C ALA A 160 6.30 16.11 0.82
N GLY A 161 6.11 17.43 0.98
CA GLY A 161 6.62 18.42 0.03
C GLY A 161 8.15 18.47 -0.05
N HIS A 162 8.84 18.18 1.06
CA HIS A 162 10.29 18.01 1.05
C HIS A 162 10.74 16.72 0.35
N ALA A 163 10.10 15.60 0.65
CA ALA A 163 10.38 14.32 0.00
C ALA A 163 10.24 14.45 -1.52
N ALA A 164 9.15 15.08 -1.99
CA ALA A 164 8.92 15.33 -3.40
C ALA A 164 10.02 16.18 -4.06
N ARG A 165 10.51 17.24 -3.40
CA ARG A 165 11.69 18.00 -3.89
C ARG A 165 12.94 17.14 -3.96
N HIS A 166 13.22 16.37 -2.92
CA HIS A 166 14.39 15.50 -2.89
C HIS A 166 14.33 14.40 -3.96
N PHE A 167 13.16 13.82 -4.21
CA PHE A 167 12.93 12.88 -5.32
C PHE A 167 13.20 13.52 -6.69
N GLN A 168 12.79 14.78 -6.86
CA GLN A 168 13.05 15.54 -8.07
C GLN A 168 14.55 15.83 -8.28
N GLU A 169 15.27 16.15 -7.21
CA GLU A 169 16.72 16.41 -7.20
C GLU A 169 17.52 15.14 -7.52
N GLU A 170 17.13 14.00 -6.94
CA GLU A 170 17.73 12.67 -7.17
C GLU A 170 17.34 12.05 -8.53
N GLY A 171 16.42 12.71 -9.25
CA GLY A 171 15.96 12.33 -10.57
C GLY A 171 15.30 10.95 -10.60
N VAL A 172 14.63 10.54 -9.51
CA VAL A 172 13.99 9.22 -9.41
C VAL A 172 13.00 9.00 -10.56
N GLN A 173 12.83 7.76 -11.01
CA GLN A 173 12.02 7.44 -12.20
C GLN A 173 10.51 7.42 -11.92
N CYS A 174 10.13 7.03 -10.71
CA CYS A 174 8.77 7.10 -10.18
C CYS A 174 8.82 7.24 -8.66
N VAL A 175 7.67 7.49 -8.05
CA VAL A 175 7.48 7.47 -6.60
C VAL A 175 6.36 6.51 -6.26
N LEU A 176 6.54 5.69 -5.24
CA LEU A 176 5.50 4.87 -4.64
C LEU A 176 4.91 5.61 -3.45
N ASN A 177 3.58 5.73 -3.43
CA ASN A 177 2.83 6.17 -2.27
C ASN A 177 2.00 4.99 -1.77
N LEU A 178 2.37 4.46 -0.60
CA LEU A 178 1.80 3.23 -0.04
C LEU A 178 0.52 3.44 0.77
N GLY A 179 -0.13 4.60 0.63
CA GLY A 179 -1.48 4.86 1.12
C GLY A 179 -1.50 5.73 2.38
N ASP A 180 -2.69 6.03 2.86
CA ASP A 180 -2.95 6.91 4.00
C ASP A 180 -2.31 8.30 3.82
N ILE A 181 -2.70 8.96 2.74
CA ILE A 181 -2.32 10.33 2.34
C ILE A 181 -2.91 11.36 3.30
N ILE A 182 -4.17 11.17 3.69
CA ILE A 182 -4.90 12.04 4.61
C ILE A 182 -5.40 11.26 5.82
N ASP A 183 -5.62 11.92 6.95
CA ASP A 183 -6.13 11.24 8.15
C ASP A 183 -7.68 11.17 8.13
N GLY A 184 -8.26 10.10 8.72
CA GLY A 184 -9.70 9.93 8.92
C GLY A 184 -10.36 11.07 9.70
N LYS A 185 -9.57 11.80 10.51
CA LYS A 185 -10.02 12.99 11.24
C LYS A 185 -10.40 14.15 10.32
N CYS A 186 -10.03 14.13 9.04
CA CYS A 186 -10.52 15.08 8.04
C CYS A 186 -12.04 15.00 7.83
N ALA A 187 -12.68 13.89 8.20
CA ALA A 187 -14.14 13.75 8.13
C ALA A 187 -14.88 14.65 9.14
N ASP A 188 -14.19 15.13 10.19
CA ASP A 188 -14.76 15.98 11.25
C ASP A 188 -13.68 16.87 11.88
N VAL A 189 -13.13 17.80 11.10
CA VAL A 189 -11.98 18.62 11.54
C VAL A 189 -12.30 19.51 12.75
N GLU A 190 -13.54 19.99 12.88
CA GLU A 190 -13.97 20.85 13.99
C GLU A 190 -13.86 20.13 15.33
N ARG A 191 -14.34 18.87 15.39
CA ARG A 191 -14.24 18.03 16.58
C ARG A 191 -12.80 17.85 17.06
N TRP A 192 -11.86 17.85 16.12
CA TRP A 192 -10.43 17.67 16.40
C TRP A 192 -9.66 18.99 16.54
N GLY A 193 -10.35 20.13 16.66
CA GLY A 193 -9.74 21.44 16.87
C GLY A 193 -9.15 22.08 15.62
N GLY A 194 -9.52 21.58 14.44
CA GLY A 194 -9.25 22.24 13.16
C GLY A 194 -10.21 23.41 12.92
N ALA A 195 -9.75 24.40 12.15
CA ALA A 195 -10.62 25.44 11.65
C ALA A 195 -11.24 24.97 10.33
N VAL A 196 -12.55 25.14 10.15
CA VAL A 196 -13.15 25.03 8.82
C VAL A 196 -12.70 26.25 8.03
N THR A 197 -12.12 26.01 6.86
CA THR A 197 -11.96 27.07 5.87
C THR A 197 -13.37 27.51 5.47
N GLU A 198 -13.83 28.62 6.04
CA GLU A 198 -14.93 29.38 5.44
C GLU A 198 -14.43 29.83 4.07
N GLY A 199 -14.72 29.03 3.05
CA GLY A 199 -14.35 29.31 1.67
C GLY A 199 -14.62 30.77 1.33
N GLY A 200 -13.60 31.43 0.76
CA GLY A 200 -13.61 32.84 0.41
C GLY A 200 -14.90 33.24 -0.28
N GLY A 201 -15.76 33.93 0.46
CA GLY A 201 -16.70 34.86 -0.13
C GLY A 201 -15.88 36.02 -0.66
N GLU A 202 -15.66 36.07 -1.97
CA GLU A 202 -15.49 37.37 -2.60
C GLU A 202 -16.67 38.24 -2.15
N GLU A 203 -16.37 39.34 -1.46
CA GLU A 203 -17.32 40.42 -1.21
C GLU A 203 -17.75 40.98 -2.59
N GLY A 204 -18.81 40.39 -3.13
CA GLY A 204 -19.50 40.85 -4.31
C GLY A 204 -20.41 42.02 -3.95
N ASP A 205 -20.01 43.20 -4.43
CA ASP A 205 -20.81 44.42 -4.60
C ASP A 205 -22.28 44.13 -4.95
N GLU A 206 -23.17 44.76 -4.22
CA GLU A 206 -24.62 44.72 -4.43
C GLU A 206 -24.96 45.30 -5.81
N ARG A 207 -25.51 44.49 -6.74
CA ARG A 207 -26.59 44.93 -7.65
C ARG A 207 -27.18 43.80 -8.52
N ARG A 208 -28.48 43.60 -8.27
CA ARG A 208 -29.59 43.36 -9.22
C ARG A 208 -29.58 42.08 -10.09
N GLY A 209 -30.68 41.33 -9.95
CA GLY A 209 -31.32 40.62 -11.07
C GLY A 209 -31.79 39.21 -10.72
N GLY A 210 -33.11 39.06 -10.55
CA GLY A 210 -33.75 37.77 -10.25
C GLY A 210 -33.58 36.74 -11.37
N GLY A 211 -33.36 35.49 -10.95
CA GLY A 211 -33.30 34.32 -11.81
C GLY A 211 -33.08 33.08 -10.97
N ASP A 212 -34.12 32.27 -10.84
CA ASP A 212 -34.12 30.99 -10.13
C ASP A 212 -33.14 30.02 -10.83
N LYS A 213 -31.91 29.95 -10.30
CA LYS A 213 -30.95 28.89 -10.62
C LYS A 213 -30.64 28.15 -9.32
N LYS A 214 -31.21 26.96 -9.17
CA LYS A 214 -30.78 25.96 -8.19
C LYS A 214 -29.26 25.73 -8.36
N LYS A 215 -28.45 26.40 -7.54
CA LYS A 215 -27.02 26.10 -7.38
C LYS A 215 -26.88 24.68 -6.84
N HIS A 216 -26.52 23.73 -7.69
CA HIS A 216 -25.95 22.43 -7.25
C HIS A 216 -24.45 22.60 -7.00
N GLY A 217 -24.07 23.52 -6.11
CA GLY A 217 -22.69 23.67 -5.65
C GLY A 217 -22.58 23.04 -4.27
N GLY A 218 -22.49 21.70 -4.21
CA GLY A 218 -22.27 20.99 -2.95
C GLY A 218 -20.87 21.32 -2.45
N ARG A 219 -20.77 21.86 -1.23
CA ARG A 219 -19.51 22.09 -0.54
C ARG A 219 -18.80 20.73 -0.42
N VAL A 220 -17.65 20.58 -1.07
CA VAL A 220 -16.86 19.36 -1.01
C VAL A 220 -16.30 19.25 0.42
N GLY A 221 -16.27 18.05 1.02
CA GLY A 221 -15.89 17.87 2.42
C GLY A 221 -14.39 18.14 2.70
N ALA A 222 -14.02 18.42 3.94
CA ALA A 222 -12.63 18.77 4.31
C ALA A 222 -11.59 17.69 3.95
N GLY A 223 -12.00 16.43 3.82
CA GLY A 223 -11.14 15.36 3.27
C GLY A 223 -10.71 15.61 1.82
N HIS A 224 -11.57 16.18 0.97
CA HIS A 224 -11.20 16.52 -0.41
C HIS A 224 -10.23 17.68 -0.49
N ASP A 225 -10.38 18.69 0.37
CA ASP A 225 -9.43 19.81 0.44
C ASP A 225 -8.08 19.30 0.98
N ALA A 226 -8.10 18.44 1.99
CA ALA A 226 -6.87 17.91 2.60
C ALA A 226 -6.04 17.08 1.62
N ILE A 227 -6.68 16.26 0.79
CA ILE A 227 -5.95 15.48 -0.22
C ILE A 227 -5.40 16.40 -1.34
N ASP A 228 -6.12 17.47 -1.71
CA ASP A 228 -5.63 18.45 -2.68
C ASP A 228 -4.41 19.21 -2.13
N ASP A 229 -4.41 19.58 -0.85
CA ASP A 229 -3.27 20.18 -0.16
C ASP A 229 -2.03 19.27 -0.20
N VAL A 230 -2.19 17.96 -0.03
CA VAL A 230 -1.07 17.00 -0.10
C VAL A 230 -0.61 16.80 -1.54
N LEU A 231 -1.53 16.68 -2.49
CA LEU A 231 -1.19 16.57 -3.91
C LEU A 231 -0.45 17.83 -4.41
N GLU A 232 -0.81 19.03 -3.92
CA GLU A 232 -0.07 20.26 -4.17
C GLU A 232 1.36 20.16 -3.61
N ALA A 233 1.53 19.67 -2.38
CA ALA A 233 2.85 19.48 -1.79
C ALA A 233 3.70 18.47 -2.59
N LEU A 234 3.09 17.36 -3.03
CA LEU A 234 3.74 16.34 -3.85
C LEU A 234 4.05 16.80 -5.28
N SER A 235 3.37 17.85 -5.79
CA SER A 235 3.58 18.39 -7.14
C SER A 235 4.98 18.97 -7.40
N GLN A 236 5.79 19.11 -6.34
CA GLN A 236 7.22 19.44 -6.44
C GLN A 236 8.01 18.36 -7.20
N TYR A 237 7.53 17.11 -7.18
CA TYR A 237 8.01 16.05 -8.05
C TYR A 237 7.19 16.03 -9.34
N ARG A 238 7.86 16.09 -10.50
CA ARG A 238 7.18 16.16 -11.82
C ARG A 238 6.97 14.81 -12.49
N GLY A 239 7.54 13.74 -11.93
CA GLY A 239 7.37 12.39 -12.46
C GLY A 239 6.07 11.73 -12.00
N ARG A 240 5.91 10.45 -12.33
CA ARG A 240 4.72 9.68 -11.97
C ARG A 240 4.79 9.22 -10.51
N ILE A 241 3.71 9.44 -9.77
CA ILE A 241 3.47 8.84 -8.45
C ILE A 241 2.48 7.69 -8.65
N LEU A 242 2.84 6.50 -8.18
CA LEU A 242 1.99 5.32 -8.15
C LEU A 242 1.37 5.22 -6.77
N HIS A 243 0.05 5.34 -6.72
CA HIS A 243 -0.71 5.36 -5.48
C HIS A 243 -1.31 3.98 -5.20
N THR A 244 -1.09 3.45 -4.00
CA THR A 244 -2.09 2.63 -3.32
C THR A 244 -3.08 3.58 -2.60
N TYR A 245 -4.03 3.04 -1.85
CA TYR A 245 -4.83 3.78 -0.89
C TYR A 245 -5.05 2.93 0.35
N GLY A 246 -5.17 3.60 1.49
CA GLY A 246 -5.34 3.00 2.79
C GLY A 246 -6.75 3.14 3.34
N ASN A 247 -6.93 2.75 4.59
CA ASN A 247 -8.20 2.87 5.29
C ASN A 247 -8.58 4.33 5.53
N HIS A 248 -7.61 5.24 5.71
CA HIS A 248 -7.93 6.65 5.97
C HIS A 248 -8.45 7.39 4.73
N GLU A 249 -8.05 7.00 3.53
CA GLU A 249 -8.70 7.47 2.31
C GLU A 249 -10.19 7.08 2.30
N LEU A 250 -10.49 5.82 2.61
CA LEU A 250 -11.86 5.27 2.59
C LEU A 250 -12.74 5.75 3.76
N TYR A 251 -12.16 6.39 4.78
CA TYR A 251 -12.91 7.12 5.81
C TYR A 251 -13.45 8.44 5.29
N ASN A 252 -12.78 9.04 4.31
CA ASN A 252 -13.00 10.43 3.89
C ASN A 252 -13.65 10.54 2.51
N LEU A 253 -13.25 9.70 1.56
CA LEU A 253 -13.63 9.79 0.15
C LEU A 253 -14.23 8.48 -0.34
N SER A 254 -15.09 8.58 -1.35
CA SER A 254 -15.53 7.40 -2.08
C SER A 254 -14.41 6.89 -3.00
N ARG A 255 -14.44 5.61 -3.34
CA ARG A 255 -13.57 4.96 -4.34
C ARG A 255 -13.61 5.68 -5.69
N ARG A 256 -14.76 6.27 -6.04
CA ARG A 256 -14.88 7.09 -7.26
C ARG A 256 -14.06 8.37 -7.17
N ASP A 257 -14.16 9.09 -6.05
CA ASP A 257 -13.40 10.32 -5.85
C ASP A 257 -11.89 10.03 -5.74
N LEU A 258 -11.51 8.89 -5.14
CA LEU A 258 -10.13 8.44 -5.10
C LEU A 258 -9.58 8.10 -6.49
N ALA A 259 -10.39 7.45 -7.34
CA ALA A 259 -10.02 7.17 -8.73
C ALA A 259 -9.63 8.46 -9.47
N ASP A 260 -10.46 9.50 -9.32
CA ASP A 260 -10.24 10.79 -9.97
C ASP A 260 -9.04 11.54 -9.37
N LYS A 261 -8.97 11.68 -8.05
CA LYS A 261 -7.92 12.48 -7.38
C LYS A 261 -6.54 11.86 -7.46
N LEU A 262 -6.43 10.54 -7.33
CA LEU A 262 -5.15 9.83 -7.32
C LEU A 262 -4.79 9.24 -8.69
N SER A 263 -5.65 9.44 -9.70
CA SER A 263 -5.50 8.86 -11.04
C SER A 263 -5.31 7.32 -11.01
N ILE A 264 -5.95 6.66 -10.03
CA ILE A 264 -5.93 5.21 -9.91
C ILE A 264 -6.93 4.63 -10.93
N PRO A 265 -6.53 3.67 -11.76
CA PRO A 265 -7.40 3.12 -12.80
C PRO A 265 -8.41 2.12 -12.20
N PHE A 266 -9.40 2.63 -11.48
CA PHE A 266 -10.45 1.80 -10.92
C PHE A 266 -11.27 1.13 -12.02
N THR A 267 -11.66 -0.13 -11.78
CA THR A 267 -12.51 -0.91 -12.67
C THR A 267 -13.75 -1.40 -11.94
N VAL A 268 -14.85 -1.57 -12.68
CA VAL A 268 -16.08 -2.16 -12.16
C VAL A 268 -16.05 -3.64 -12.48
N GLU A 269 -16.06 -4.47 -11.44
CA GLU A 269 -16.15 -5.92 -11.59
C GLU A 269 -17.57 -6.40 -11.90
N PRO A 270 -17.76 -7.66 -12.33
CA PRO A 270 -19.09 -8.26 -12.51
C PRO A 270 -19.96 -8.24 -11.25
N THR A 271 -19.35 -8.14 -10.06
CA THR A 271 -20.01 -7.95 -8.76
C THR A 271 -20.64 -6.55 -8.60
N ASN A 272 -20.40 -5.65 -9.56
CA ASN A 272 -20.75 -4.22 -9.54
C ASN A 272 -20.05 -3.42 -8.42
N ASP A 273 -18.99 -4.00 -7.83
CA ASP A 273 -18.08 -3.33 -6.93
C ASP A 273 -16.97 -2.63 -7.73
N LEU A 274 -16.62 -1.42 -7.31
CA LEU A 274 -15.51 -0.65 -7.87
C LEU A 274 -14.22 -1.05 -7.15
N VAL A 275 -13.18 -1.43 -7.88
CA VAL A 275 -11.90 -1.95 -7.37
C VAL A 275 -10.71 -1.22 -7.98
N GLY A 276 -9.65 -1.02 -7.19
CA GLY A 276 -8.55 -0.11 -7.52
C GLY A 276 -7.16 -0.77 -7.61
N TYR A 277 -7.08 -2.07 -7.89
CA TYR A 277 -5.81 -2.76 -8.10
C TYR A 277 -5.34 -2.63 -9.56
N TYR A 278 -4.04 -2.50 -9.79
CA TYR A 278 -3.44 -2.28 -11.11
C TYR A 278 -1.94 -2.56 -11.12
N ASP A 279 -1.32 -2.55 -12.29
CA ASP A 279 0.13 -2.69 -12.43
C ASP A 279 0.74 -1.57 -13.29
N HIS A 280 2.04 -1.37 -13.13
CA HIS A 280 2.81 -0.38 -13.87
C HIS A 280 4.19 -0.94 -14.23
N LEU A 281 4.46 -1.06 -15.53
CA LEU A 281 5.77 -1.44 -16.04
C LEU A 281 6.66 -0.19 -16.16
N LEU A 282 7.76 -0.17 -15.42
CA LEU A 282 8.75 0.88 -15.52
C LEU A 282 9.73 0.55 -16.65
N HIS A 283 9.51 1.17 -17.81
CA HIS A 283 10.30 0.93 -19.01
C HIS A 283 11.73 1.47 -18.87
N GLU A 284 12.68 0.68 -19.38
CA GLU A 284 14.12 0.96 -19.53
C GLU A 284 14.89 1.20 -18.21
N PRO A 285 15.83 0.30 -17.84
CA PRO A 285 16.85 0.59 -16.85
C PRO A 285 17.62 1.87 -17.20
N ARG A 286 18.12 2.59 -16.20
CA ARG A 286 19.03 3.74 -16.41
C ARG A 286 20.25 3.28 -17.22
N ARG A 287 20.25 3.53 -18.55
CA ARG A 287 21.23 2.97 -19.48
C ARG A 287 22.68 3.35 -19.11
N ARG A 288 23.59 2.38 -19.16
CA ARG A 288 25.04 2.64 -19.28
C ARG A 288 25.33 3.22 -20.68
N ARG A 289 26.23 4.21 -20.77
CA ARG A 289 26.58 4.91 -22.05
C ARG A 289 27.23 4.01 -23.12
N ARG A 290 27.49 2.73 -22.85
CA ARG A 290 28.02 1.74 -23.80
C ARG A 290 27.38 0.38 -23.53
N ARG A 291 26.75 -0.21 -24.56
CA ARG A 291 26.34 -1.62 -24.60
C ARG A 291 27.58 -2.49 -24.37
N ARG A 292 27.68 -3.15 -23.21
CA ARG A 292 28.64 -4.25 -23.01
C ARG A 292 27.95 -5.57 -23.34
N ARG A 293 28.73 -6.63 -23.46
CA ARG A 293 28.25 -8.00 -23.70
C ARG A 293 27.41 -8.55 -22.54
N ASP A 294 27.44 -7.89 -21.39
CA ASP A 294 26.74 -8.25 -20.14
C ASP A 294 25.36 -7.57 -19.99
N ASP A 295 24.82 -6.96 -21.06
CA ASP A 295 23.46 -6.38 -21.07
C ASP A 295 22.34 -7.43 -20.88
N ASP A 296 22.67 -8.74 -20.87
CA ASP A 296 21.74 -9.86 -20.70
C ASP A 296 21.15 -9.97 -19.27
N ASP A 297 21.72 -9.28 -18.28
CA ASP A 297 21.17 -9.23 -16.90
C ASP A 297 20.18 -8.07 -16.66
N LEU A 298 19.90 -7.27 -17.69
CA LEU A 298 18.95 -6.16 -17.60
C LEU A 298 17.51 -6.63 -17.82
N TRP A 299 16.75 -6.74 -16.72
CA TRP A 299 15.32 -7.02 -16.73
C TRP A 299 14.48 -5.76 -16.50
N ASN A 300 13.23 -5.78 -16.97
CA ASN A 300 12.28 -4.69 -16.72
C ASN A 300 11.62 -4.85 -15.34
N LEU A 301 11.34 -3.73 -14.67
CA LEU A 301 10.67 -3.71 -13.37
C LEU A 301 9.18 -3.42 -13.50
N ARG A 302 8.33 -4.27 -12.93
CA ARG A 302 6.89 -4.08 -12.80
C ARG A 302 6.53 -3.83 -11.33
N PHE A 303 5.77 -2.77 -11.09
CA PHE A 303 5.06 -2.57 -9.83
C PHE A 303 3.66 -3.17 -9.95
N VAL A 304 3.25 -3.98 -8.99
CA VAL A 304 1.90 -4.55 -8.92
C VAL A 304 1.24 -4.03 -7.65
N ILE A 305 0.22 -3.19 -7.81
CA ILE A 305 -0.49 -2.50 -6.73
C ILE A 305 -1.77 -3.29 -6.44
N ILE A 306 -1.89 -3.83 -5.23
CA ILE A 306 -3.08 -4.54 -4.78
C ILE A 306 -4.02 -3.62 -3.97
N ASP A 307 -5.32 -3.84 -4.10
CA ASP A 307 -6.37 -3.26 -3.25
C ASP A 307 -6.52 -4.17 -2.02
N SER A 308 -5.78 -3.88 -0.95
CA SER A 308 -5.88 -4.64 0.31
C SER A 308 -7.20 -4.42 1.05
N PHE A 309 -8.02 -3.46 0.59
CA PHE A 309 -9.37 -3.17 1.11
C PHE A 309 -10.46 -3.68 0.18
N ASP A 310 -10.17 -4.67 -0.65
CA ASP A 310 -11.13 -5.18 -1.60
C ASP A 310 -12.34 -5.83 -0.88
N ILE A 311 -12.06 -6.72 0.06
CA ILE A 311 -13.02 -7.18 1.07
C ILE A 311 -12.84 -6.32 2.32
N CYS A 312 -13.74 -5.36 2.55
CA CYS A 312 -13.77 -4.56 3.78
C CYS A 312 -15.17 -3.98 4.06
N LEU A 313 -15.34 -3.34 5.23
CA LEU A 313 -16.55 -2.58 5.56
C LEU A 313 -16.54 -1.15 5.00
N LEU A 314 -15.37 -0.64 4.61
CA LEU A 314 -15.12 0.75 4.26
C LEU A 314 -15.56 1.05 2.83
N ASP A 315 -16.24 2.19 2.64
CA ASP A 315 -16.76 2.67 1.35
C ASP A 315 -17.35 1.59 0.41
N ARG A 316 -18.11 0.65 0.98
CA ARG A 316 -18.85 -0.36 0.21
C ARG A 316 -20.34 -0.31 0.55
N CYS A 317 -21.21 -0.52 -0.42
CA CYS A 317 -22.66 -0.47 -0.19
C CYS A 317 -23.14 -1.63 0.70
N ALA A 318 -23.78 -1.32 1.83
CA ALA A 318 -24.28 -2.32 2.78
C ALA A 318 -25.31 -3.29 2.19
N ASN A 319 -26.09 -2.84 1.21
CA ASN A 319 -27.20 -3.62 0.67
C ASN A 319 -26.83 -4.41 -0.58
N THR A 320 -25.91 -3.91 -1.40
CA THR A 320 -25.64 -4.48 -2.73
C THR A 320 -24.26 -5.10 -2.87
N SER A 321 -23.26 -4.67 -2.10
CA SER A 321 -21.89 -5.18 -2.26
C SER A 321 -21.77 -6.59 -1.68
N PRO A 322 -21.48 -7.62 -2.50
CA PRO A 322 -21.11 -8.94 -1.99
C PRO A 322 -19.81 -8.88 -1.17
N LYS A 323 -18.84 -8.04 -1.56
CA LYS A 323 -17.56 -7.90 -0.85
C LYS A 323 -17.75 -7.35 0.57
N ARG A 324 -18.64 -6.37 0.77
CA ARG A 324 -19.01 -5.90 2.12
C ARG A 324 -19.69 -6.97 2.96
N ARG A 325 -20.54 -7.78 2.33
CA ARG A 325 -21.23 -8.88 3.02
C ARG A 325 -20.24 -9.95 3.48
N ALA A 326 -19.25 -10.27 2.64
CA ALA A 326 -18.14 -11.14 3.03
C ALA A 326 -17.34 -10.55 4.20
N ALA A 327 -17.03 -9.25 4.17
CA ALA A 327 -16.36 -8.57 5.28
C ALA A 327 -17.14 -8.64 6.60
N HIS A 328 -18.47 -8.51 6.53
CA HIS A 328 -19.35 -8.66 7.69
C HIS A 328 -19.25 -10.06 8.31
N GLU A 329 -19.35 -11.11 7.50
CA GLU A 329 -19.27 -12.49 8.00
C GLU A 329 -17.87 -12.79 8.57
N ILE A 330 -16.80 -12.37 7.89
CA ILE A 330 -15.42 -12.54 8.38
C ILE A 330 -15.24 -11.91 9.77
N LEU A 331 -15.66 -10.65 9.95
CA LEU A 331 -15.52 -9.97 11.24
C LEU A 331 -16.41 -10.59 12.32
N LYS A 332 -17.64 -10.97 11.98
CA LYS A 332 -18.57 -11.63 12.91
C LYS A 332 -18.06 -12.99 13.38
N GLU A 333 -17.38 -13.73 12.52
CA GLU A 333 -16.79 -15.04 12.85
C GLU A 333 -15.50 -14.91 13.67
N ASN A 334 -14.69 -13.88 13.40
CA ASN A 334 -13.31 -13.81 13.89
C ASN A 334 -13.06 -12.74 14.96
N ASN A 335 -13.91 -11.72 15.09
CA ASN A 335 -13.74 -10.63 16.06
C ASN A 335 -14.84 -10.67 17.14
N PRO A 336 -14.52 -11.01 18.40
CA PRO A 336 -15.49 -11.08 19.49
C PRO A 336 -16.08 -9.71 19.87
N ASN A 337 -15.48 -8.62 19.40
CA ASN A 337 -15.91 -7.24 19.66
C ASN A 337 -16.83 -6.70 18.56
N TYR A 338 -17.07 -7.46 17.49
CA TYR A 338 -17.93 -7.04 16.38
C TYR A 338 -19.42 -7.33 16.70
N PRO A 339 -20.37 -6.41 16.44
CA PRO A 339 -20.20 -5.12 15.74
C PRO A 339 -19.96 -3.89 16.63
N GLU A 340 -20.04 -3.99 17.96
CA GLU A 340 -20.06 -2.80 18.82
C GLU A 340 -18.72 -2.06 18.89
N GLN A 341 -17.61 -2.80 18.85
CA GLN A 341 -16.23 -2.32 18.96
C GLN A 341 -15.35 -2.98 17.88
N GLU A 342 -15.80 -2.87 16.63
CA GLU A 342 -15.23 -3.55 15.45
C GLU A 342 -13.73 -3.27 15.18
N ASN A 343 -13.17 -2.18 15.71
CA ASN A 343 -11.75 -1.86 15.62
C ASN A 343 -10.91 -2.38 16.80
N SER A 344 -11.54 -2.96 17.84
CA SER A 344 -10.84 -3.47 19.02
C SER A 344 -10.24 -4.84 18.74
N PRO A 345 -8.92 -5.04 18.95
CA PRO A 345 -8.29 -6.35 18.92
C PRO A 345 -8.31 -7.05 20.28
N GLU A 346 -9.04 -6.52 21.28
CA GLU A 346 -9.11 -7.11 22.61
C GLU A 346 -9.69 -8.52 22.56
N GLY A 347 -9.07 -9.47 23.25
CA GLY A 347 -9.45 -10.90 23.17
C GLY A 347 -8.91 -11.64 21.93
N LEU A 348 -8.34 -10.95 20.94
CA LEU A 348 -7.66 -11.57 19.81
C LEU A 348 -6.18 -11.85 20.14
N VAL A 349 -5.71 -13.04 19.76
CA VAL A 349 -4.35 -13.54 20.06
C VAL A 349 -3.65 -13.91 18.76
N GLY A 350 -2.33 -13.72 18.70
CA GLY A 350 -1.54 -14.14 17.54
C GLY A 350 -1.95 -13.40 16.27
N LEU A 351 -2.00 -14.15 15.18
CA LEU A 351 -2.38 -13.64 13.86
C LEU A 351 -3.87 -13.26 13.78
N SER A 352 -4.73 -13.77 14.68
CA SER A 352 -6.15 -13.40 14.68
C SER A 352 -6.38 -11.93 15.02
N ARG A 353 -5.38 -11.24 15.59
CA ARG A 353 -5.44 -9.80 15.88
C ARG A 353 -5.66 -8.92 14.65
N ARG A 354 -5.48 -9.47 13.44
CA ARG A 354 -5.71 -8.78 12.16
C ARG A 354 -7.20 -8.57 11.83
N PHE A 355 -8.11 -9.31 12.47
CA PHE A 355 -9.53 -9.24 12.18
C PHE A 355 -10.20 -8.04 12.88
N VAL A 356 -9.87 -6.85 12.40
CA VAL A 356 -10.40 -5.55 12.88
C VAL A 356 -10.89 -4.74 11.68
N ALA A 357 -11.88 -3.87 11.89
CA ALA A 357 -12.59 -3.18 10.80
C ALA A 357 -11.77 -2.12 10.05
N PHE A 358 -10.62 -1.71 10.59
CA PHE A 358 -9.66 -0.86 9.87
C PHE A 358 -8.74 -1.63 8.92
N ASN A 359 -8.90 -2.95 8.81
CA ASN A 359 -8.22 -3.80 7.84
C ASN A 359 -9.20 -4.29 6.76
N GLY A 360 -8.66 -4.88 5.71
CA GLY A 360 -9.42 -5.66 4.73
C GLY A 360 -8.68 -6.92 4.28
N GLY A 361 -9.22 -7.52 3.22
CA GLY A 361 -8.65 -8.64 2.50
C GLY A 361 -8.77 -8.48 0.99
N VAL A 362 -8.24 -9.45 0.26
CA VAL A 362 -8.25 -9.53 -1.21
C VAL A 362 -9.21 -10.63 -1.63
N ASP A 363 -10.07 -10.40 -2.62
CA ASP A 363 -11.00 -11.45 -3.06
C ASP A 363 -10.44 -12.36 -4.16
N ALA A 364 -11.22 -13.37 -4.54
CA ALA A 364 -10.81 -14.34 -5.55
C ALA A 364 -10.52 -13.72 -6.95
N PRO A 365 -11.39 -12.88 -7.55
CA PRO A 365 -11.06 -12.12 -8.77
C PRO A 365 -9.72 -11.40 -8.73
N GLN A 366 -9.40 -10.72 -7.62
CA GLN A 366 -8.13 -10.01 -7.49
C GLN A 366 -6.95 -10.97 -7.30
N LEU A 367 -7.09 -12.07 -6.55
CA LEU A 367 -6.05 -13.10 -6.44
C LEU A 367 -5.75 -13.75 -7.80
N GLU A 368 -6.78 -14.06 -8.59
CA GLU A 368 -6.64 -14.59 -9.96
C GLU A 368 -5.97 -13.56 -10.90
N TRP A 369 -6.25 -12.27 -10.73
CA TRP A 369 -5.56 -11.21 -11.45
C TRP A 369 -4.09 -11.08 -11.03
N LEU A 370 -3.79 -11.17 -9.73
CA LEU A 370 -2.44 -11.10 -9.20
C LEU A 370 -1.59 -12.23 -9.79
N GLU A 371 -2.11 -13.46 -9.76
CA GLU A 371 -1.45 -14.63 -10.34
C GLU A 371 -1.17 -14.47 -11.84
N ARG A 372 -2.17 -14.01 -12.63
CA ARG A 372 -1.97 -13.73 -14.06
C ARG A 372 -0.93 -12.64 -14.32
N SER A 373 -0.86 -11.64 -13.44
CA SER A 373 0.13 -10.56 -13.55
C SER A 373 1.55 -11.08 -13.29
N MET A 374 1.73 -11.99 -12.33
CA MET A 374 3.02 -12.65 -12.10
C MET A 374 3.41 -13.56 -13.27
N GLU A 375 2.47 -14.32 -13.84
CA GLU A 375 2.72 -15.15 -15.01
C GLU A 375 3.15 -14.31 -16.22
N THR A 376 2.48 -13.18 -16.44
CA THR A 376 2.87 -12.22 -17.50
C THR A 376 4.29 -11.69 -17.28
N ALA A 377 4.63 -11.31 -16.04
CA ALA A 377 5.97 -10.86 -15.70
C ALA A 377 7.03 -11.93 -15.97
N ARG A 378 6.75 -13.19 -15.60
CA ARG A 378 7.63 -14.34 -15.88
C ARG A 378 7.85 -14.55 -17.37
N MET A 379 6.78 -14.57 -18.16
CA MET A 379 6.86 -14.76 -19.61
C MET A 379 7.68 -13.64 -20.29
N ASN A 380 7.66 -12.44 -19.74
CA ASN A 380 8.37 -11.28 -20.27
C ASN A 380 9.78 -11.09 -19.66
N GLY A 381 10.23 -11.97 -18.77
CA GLY A 381 11.54 -11.85 -18.10
C GLY A 381 11.64 -10.64 -17.16
N GLU A 382 10.51 -10.17 -16.64
CA GLU A 382 10.42 -9.01 -15.75
C GLU A 382 10.72 -9.40 -14.29
N ARG A 383 10.91 -8.40 -13.43
CA ARG A 383 10.84 -8.56 -11.97
C ARG A 383 9.73 -7.71 -11.39
N VAL A 384 9.22 -8.17 -10.26
CA VAL A 384 8.02 -7.61 -9.65
C VAL A 384 8.30 -7.11 -8.24
N ILE A 385 7.83 -5.90 -7.96
CA ILE A 385 7.63 -5.38 -6.61
C ILE A 385 6.13 -5.24 -6.37
N ILE A 386 5.61 -5.93 -5.35
CA ILE A 386 4.20 -5.87 -4.96
C ILE A 386 4.01 -4.73 -3.97
N CYS A 387 3.10 -3.81 -4.24
CA CYS A 387 2.75 -2.70 -3.36
C CYS A 387 1.37 -2.95 -2.74
N SER A 388 1.29 -2.89 -1.43
CA SER A 388 0.03 -2.99 -0.67
C SER A 388 0.00 -1.89 0.38
N HIS A 389 -1.17 -1.41 0.80
CA HIS A 389 -1.19 -0.57 2.01
C HIS A 389 -0.90 -1.42 3.25
N GLN A 390 -1.58 -2.56 3.38
CA GLN A 390 -1.43 -3.48 4.51
C GLN A 390 -0.25 -4.45 4.32
N PRO A 391 0.55 -4.72 5.37
CA PRO A 391 1.54 -5.79 5.37
C PRO A 391 0.95 -7.16 4.99
N ILE A 392 1.73 -7.96 4.25
CA ILE A 392 1.36 -9.31 3.80
C ILE A 392 2.07 -10.39 4.62
N HIS A 393 3.36 -10.26 4.91
CA HIS A 393 4.06 -11.30 5.66
C HIS A 393 3.85 -11.09 7.17
N PRO A 394 3.43 -12.10 7.94
CA PRO A 394 3.15 -11.95 9.37
C PRO A 394 4.36 -11.46 10.17
N ASP A 395 5.56 -11.90 9.79
CA ASP A 395 6.80 -11.50 10.48
C ASP A 395 7.37 -10.15 10.01
N SER A 396 6.75 -9.49 9.01
CA SER A 396 7.22 -8.19 8.52
C SER A 396 6.78 -7.03 9.41
N SER A 397 5.70 -7.18 10.18
CA SER A 397 5.13 -6.10 10.98
C SER A 397 4.28 -6.66 12.12
N PHE A 398 3.62 -5.78 12.89
CA PHE A 398 2.71 -6.23 13.93
C PHE A 398 1.46 -6.95 13.37
N PRO A 399 1.01 -8.08 13.94
CA PRO A 399 -0.09 -8.87 13.37
C PRO A 399 -1.42 -8.13 13.24
N THR A 400 -1.67 -7.11 14.06
CA THR A 400 -2.90 -6.30 13.97
C THR A 400 -3.00 -5.51 12.67
N CYS A 401 -1.89 -5.24 11.97
CA CYS A 401 -1.88 -4.53 10.69
C CYS A 401 -1.98 -5.47 9.47
N LEU A 402 -1.93 -6.78 9.68
CA LEU A 402 -1.86 -7.77 8.60
C LEU A 402 -3.15 -7.78 7.77
N VAL A 403 -3.02 -7.97 6.45
CA VAL A 403 -4.18 -8.24 5.57
C VAL A 403 -4.91 -9.53 5.99
N TRP A 404 -6.24 -9.58 5.89
CA TRP A 404 -7.05 -10.66 6.48
C TRP A 404 -6.70 -12.05 5.95
N ASN A 405 -6.54 -12.19 4.64
CA ASN A 405 -6.17 -13.43 3.97
C ASN A 405 -4.73 -13.39 3.45
N TYR A 406 -3.82 -12.93 4.32
CA TYR A 406 -2.41 -12.83 4.03
C TYR A 406 -1.79 -14.13 3.52
N ASP A 407 -2.29 -15.27 3.98
CA ASP A 407 -1.83 -16.61 3.64
C ASP A 407 -2.11 -16.96 2.18
N GLU A 408 -3.28 -16.59 1.65
CA GLU A 408 -3.62 -16.75 0.24
C GLU A 408 -2.72 -15.88 -0.66
N ILE A 409 -2.50 -14.62 -0.26
CA ILE A 409 -1.65 -13.69 -1.00
C ILE A 409 -0.18 -14.17 -0.95
N LEU A 410 0.32 -14.53 0.24
CA LEU A 410 1.67 -15.03 0.44
C LEU A 410 1.93 -16.33 -0.34
N ALA A 411 0.92 -17.20 -0.49
CA ALA A 411 1.04 -18.38 -1.32
C ALA A 411 1.29 -18.03 -2.80
N VAL A 412 0.62 -17.02 -3.33
CA VAL A 412 0.89 -16.51 -4.69
C VAL A 412 2.30 -15.93 -4.77
N VAL A 413 2.71 -15.10 -3.81
CA VAL A 413 4.07 -14.53 -3.79
C VAL A 413 5.15 -15.61 -3.79
N ARG A 414 5.02 -16.62 -2.92
CA ARG A 414 5.97 -17.74 -2.84
C ARG A 414 6.02 -18.56 -4.13
N LYS A 415 4.87 -18.81 -4.76
CA LYS A 415 4.76 -19.53 -6.05
C LYS A 415 5.48 -18.82 -7.19
N TYR A 416 5.58 -17.49 -7.12
CA TYR A 416 6.20 -16.65 -8.15
C TYR A 416 7.49 -15.97 -7.66
N SER A 417 8.17 -16.58 -6.70
CA SER A 417 9.41 -16.06 -6.12
C SER A 417 10.59 -15.98 -7.09
N ASP A 418 10.52 -16.65 -8.24
CA ASP A 418 11.46 -16.51 -9.35
C ASP A 418 11.36 -15.15 -10.07
N VAL A 419 10.25 -14.42 -9.90
CA VAL A 419 10.07 -13.08 -10.47
C VAL A 419 9.77 -11.99 -9.44
N VAL A 420 9.17 -12.33 -8.30
CA VAL A 420 8.91 -11.37 -7.22
C VAL A 420 10.20 -11.17 -6.43
N ILE A 421 10.62 -9.92 -6.28
CA ILE A 421 11.83 -9.57 -5.53
C ILE A 421 11.51 -8.93 -4.17
N ALA A 422 10.39 -8.20 -4.09
CA ALA A 422 9.97 -7.57 -2.85
C ALA A 422 8.46 -7.31 -2.79
N SER A 423 7.96 -7.13 -1.57
CA SER A 423 6.66 -6.54 -1.27
C SER A 423 6.84 -5.35 -0.32
N PHE A 424 6.23 -4.22 -0.67
CA PHE A 424 6.29 -2.97 0.07
C PHE A 424 4.92 -2.59 0.64
N SER A 425 4.91 -2.17 1.91
CA SER A 425 3.70 -1.74 2.59
C SER A 425 3.88 -0.54 3.53
N GLY A 426 2.75 0.06 3.91
CA GLY A 426 2.62 1.06 4.97
C GLY A 426 1.86 0.50 6.16
N HIS A 427 0.91 1.30 6.70
CA HIS A 427 -0.12 0.94 7.69
C HIS A 427 0.40 0.62 9.10
N ALA A 428 1.50 -0.13 9.22
CA ALA A 428 2.19 -0.33 10.49
C ALA A 428 3.27 0.74 10.65
N HIS A 429 2.92 1.85 11.33
CA HIS A 429 3.71 3.09 11.32
C HIS A 429 5.16 2.96 11.78
N LYS A 430 5.46 1.99 12.65
CA LYS A 430 6.83 1.69 13.10
C LYS A 430 7.73 1.06 12.03
N GLY A 431 7.17 0.71 10.87
CA GLY A 431 7.86 -0.08 9.86
C GLY A 431 8.11 -1.51 10.32
N GLY A 432 8.91 -2.21 9.53
CA GLY A 432 9.26 -3.61 9.79
C GLY A 432 9.82 -4.30 8.56
N TYR A 433 10.50 -5.43 8.74
CA TYR A 433 11.17 -6.13 7.65
C TYR A 433 11.33 -7.60 7.97
N VAL A 434 11.17 -8.44 6.94
CA VAL A 434 11.57 -9.84 6.96
C VAL A 434 11.94 -10.29 5.55
N ARG A 435 12.93 -11.17 5.46
CA ARG A 435 13.16 -12.00 4.26
C ARG A 435 12.47 -13.34 4.48
N ASP A 436 11.52 -13.68 3.63
CA ASP A 436 10.80 -14.95 3.77
C ASP A 436 11.77 -16.12 3.52
N GLU A 437 12.01 -16.93 4.54
CA GLU A 437 12.97 -18.04 4.49
C GLU A 437 12.60 -19.08 3.42
N VAL A 438 11.32 -19.20 3.07
CA VAL A 438 10.83 -20.16 2.08
C VAL A 438 11.11 -19.72 0.64
N SER A 439 10.94 -18.43 0.34
CA SER A 439 11.01 -17.91 -1.02
C SER A 439 12.20 -17.01 -1.32
N GLY A 440 12.87 -16.50 -0.29
CA GLY A 440 13.88 -15.44 -0.39
C GLY A 440 13.30 -14.05 -0.67
N VAL A 441 11.98 -13.91 -0.88
CA VAL A 441 11.34 -12.62 -1.17
C VAL A 441 11.38 -11.70 0.06
N HIS A 442 11.68 -10.43 -0.19
CA HIS A 442 11.75 -9.41 0.86
C HIS A 442 10.39 -8.74 1.11
N PHE A 443 10.00 -8.61 2.37
CA PHE A 443 8.80 -7.88 2.78
C PHE A 443 9.23 -6.69 3.64
N ARG A 444 9.02 -5.48 3.14
CA ARG A 444 9.39 -4.24 3.82
C ARG A 444 8.16 -3.37 4.07
N THR A 445 7.90 -3.13 5.35
CA THR A 445 6.96 -2.10 5.79
C THR A 445 7.71 -0.82 6.11
N PHE A 446 7.31 0.29 5.49
CA PHE A 446 7.96 1.59 5.63
C PHE A 446 7.40 2.35 6.82
N GLU A 447 8.27 3.13 7.47
CA GLU A 447 7.94 3.98 8.60
C GLU A 447 7.04 5.16 8.16
N ALA A 448 6.03 5.49 8.96
CA ALA A 448 5.05 6.52 8.64
C ALA A 448 5.64 7.94 8.70
N MET A 449 5.21 8.82 7.79
CA MET A 449 5.56 10.25 7.89
C MET A 449 4.85 10.94 9.06
N LEU A 450 3.63 10.48 9.41
CA LEU A 450 2.80 11.07 10.46
C LEU A 450 3.47 11.11 11.84
N GLU A 451 4.28 10.12 12.18
CA GLU A 451 4.83 9.96 13.54
C GLU A 451 6.19 10.63 13.74
N SER A 452 6.70 11.33 12.73
CA SER A 452 7.97 12.05 12.79
C SER A 452 7.78 13.51 13.23
N PRO A 453 8.39 13.94 14.35
CA PRO A 453 8.31 15.33 14.81
C PRO A 453 9.07 16.28 13.89
N SER A 454 8.67 17.55 13.85
CA SER A 454 9.51 18.58 13.21
C SER A 454 10.87 18.70 13.91
N PRO A 455 12.01 18.79 13.17
CA PRO A 455 12.12 18.94 11.71
C PRO A 455 12.37 17.61 10.95
N ILE A 456 12.16 16.45 11.56
CA ILE A 456 12.41 15.12 10.98
C ILE A 456 11.45 14.87 9.81
N ARG A 457 11.95 14.28 8.71
CA ARG A 457 11.17 14.04 7.49
C ARG A 457 11.44 12.62 7.01
N THR A 458 10.47 11.76 7.22
CA THR A 458 10.58 10.32 6.98
C THR A 458 10.12 9.95 5.58
N TYR A 459 10.95 9.24 4.83
CA TYR A 459 10.68 8.71 3.49
C TYR A 459 11.90 7.88 3.05
N ALA A 460 11.85 7.24 1.89
CA ALA A 460 13.00 6.53 1.34
C ALA A 460 13.21 6.80 -0.15
N ILE A 461 14.44 6.59 -0.60
CA ILE A 461 14.75 6.35 -2.02
C ILE A 461 15.31 4.94 -2.12
N VAL A 462 14.84 4.19 -3.11
CA VAL A 462 15.26 2.82 -3.36
C VAL A 462 16.08 2.77 -4.64
N ASP A 463 17.28 2.22 -4.53
CA ASP A 463 18.18 1.95 -5.63
C ASP A 463 18.22 0.45 -5.88
N LEU A 464 17.91 0.02 -7.10
CA LEU A 464 17.82 -1.37 -7.50
C LEU A 464 18.96 -1.71 -8.44
N PHE A 465 19.75 -2.69 -8.06
CA PHE A 465 20.85 -3.27 -8.81
C PHE A 465 20.45 -4.63 -9.37
N SER A 466 21.34 -5.27 -10.11
CA SER A 466 21.10 -6.60 -10.69
C SER A 466 21.01 -7.70 -9.62
N ASP A 467 21.68 -7.51 -8.49
CA ASP A 467 21.85 -8.49 -7.41
C ASP A 467 21.31 -8.04 -6.05
N SER A 468 20.90 -6.78 -5.93
CA SER A 468 20.56 -6.18 -4.65
C SER A 468 19.57 -5.01 -4.77
N LEU A 469 18.86 -4.76 -3.68
CA LEU A 469 17.97 -3.60 -3.50
C LEU A 469 18.44 -2.82 -2.28
N VAL A 470 18.79 -1.55 -2.48
CA VAL A 470 19.28 -0.66 -1.44
C VAL A 470 18.21 0.36 -1.09
N VAL A 471 17.75 0.33 0.16
CA VAL A 471 16.85 1.33 0.73
C VAL A 471 17.67 2.44 1.39
N ARG A 472 17.60 3.65 0.87
CA ARG A 472 18.14 4.87 1.48
C ARG A 472 17.04 5.61 2.22
N GLY A 473 16.87 5.26 3.49
CA GLY A 473 15.92 5.90 4.40
C GLY A 473 16.38 7.31 4.83
N SER A 474 15.43 8.21 4.94
CA SER A 474 15.57 9.55 5.52
C SER A 474 14.68 9.67 6.76
N GLY A 475 15.09 10.52 7.71
CA GLY A 475 14.36 10.69 8.98
C GLY A 475 14.39 9.42 9.81
N ASP A 476 13.22 8.94 10.21
CA ASP A 476 13.06 7.71 10.99
C ASP A 476 13.03 6.44 10.11
N CYS A 477 13.05 6.58 8.78
CA CYS A 477 13.05 5.44 7.87
C CYS A 477 14.41 4.74 7.90
N VAL A 478 14.41 3.45 8.20
CA VAL A 478 15.66 2.67 8.32
C VAL A 478 16.23 2.36 6.94
N SER A 479 17.48 2.75 6.70
CA SER A 479 18.24 2.33 5.52
C SER A 479 18.65 0.87 5.63
N ASP A 480 18.63 0.13 4.52
CA ASP A 480 18.94 -1.30 4.51
C ASP A 480 19.36 -1.78 3.11
N VAL A 481 19.92 -2.99 3.02
CA VAL A 481 20.33 -3.63 1.77
C VAL A 481 19.78 -5.05 1.73
N TYR A 482 19.09 -5.39 0.66
CA TYR A 482 18.50 -6.70 0.44
C TYR A 482 19.21 -7.38 -0.72
N ASP A 483 19.72 -8.59 -0.52
CA ASP A 483 20.24 -9.43 -1.61
C ASP A 483 19.11 -9.91 -2.52
N LEU A 484 19.43 -10.36 -3.73
CA LEU A 484 18.48 -11.00 -4.65
C LEU A 484 18.96 -12.41 -5.02
N ASP A 485 19.61 -13.11 -4.08
CA ASP A 485 20.28 -14.39 -4.35
C ASP A 485 19.29 -15.51 -4.75
N HIS A 486 18.03 -15.38 -4.33
CA HIS A 486 16.96 -16.33 -4.62
C HIS A 486 16.65 -16.40 -6.12
N LEU A 487 16.96 -15.33 -6.87
CA LEU A 487 16.87 -15.31 -8.32
C LEU A 487 17.92 -16.22 -8.99
N SER A 488 19.08 -16.42 -8.34
CA SER A 488 20.19 -17.22 -8.87
C SER A 488 19.95 -18.71 -8.67
N ILE A 489 19.43 -19.10 -7.50
CA ILE A 489 19.10 -20.49 -7.15
C ILE A 489 18.10 -21.07 -8.16
N ASN A 490 17.13 -20.26 -8.59
CA ASN A 490 16.11 -20.68 -9.54
C ASN A 490 16.64 -20.81 -10.99
N LYS A 491 17.72 -20.10 -11.38
CA LYS A 491 18.36 -20.28 -12.69
C LYS A 491 18.99 -21.67 -12.83
N GLU A 492 19.62 -22.19 -11.77
CA GLU A 492 20.29 -23.52 -11.82
C GLU A 492 19.30 -24.69 -11.94
N ILE A 493 18.14 -24.60 -11.30
CA ILE A 493 17.10 -25.65 -11.37
C ILE A 493 16.49 -25.74 -12.77
N VAL A 494 16.34 -24.61 -13.47
CA VAL A 494 15.80 -24.58 -14.84
C VAL A 494 16.81 -25.14 -15.86
N VAL A 495 18.10 -24.93 -15.66
CA VAL A 495 19.15 -25.52 -16.51
C VAL A 495 19.28 -27.03 -16.28
N GLY A 496 19.15 -27.50 -15.03
CA GLY A 496 19.24 -28.93 -14.69
C GLY A 496 18.08 -29.81 -15.20
N ASN A 497 16.93 -29.21 -15.55
CA ASN A 497 15.78 -29.93 -16.13
C ASN A 497 15.75 -29.92 -17.67
N ASN A 498 16.70 -29.23 -18.33
CA ASN A 498 16.83 -29.14 -19.78
C ASN A 498 18.06 -29.88 -20.33
N LEU A 499 18.75 -30.65 -19.49
CA LEU A 499 19.81 -31.62 -19.85
C LEU A 499 19.28 -33.04 -19.63
#